data_AF-A0A3B9IPQ8-F1
#
_entry.id   AF-A0A3B9IPQ8-F1
#
_cell.length_a   1.000
_cell.length_b   1.000
_cell.length_c   1.000
_cell.angle_alpha   90.00
_cell.angle_beta   90.00
_cell.angle_gamma   90.00
#
_symmetry.space_group_name_H-M   'P 1'
#
loop_
_entity.id
_entity.type
_entity.pdbx_description
1 polymer ?
#
loop_
_entity_poly.entity_id
_entity_poly.type
_entity_poly.pdbx_seq_one_letter_code
_entity_poly.pdbx_strand_id
1 'polypeptide(L)'
;MEQDSPRNQPVLDAFTCIGPACGDTCCAGWSMQVDDETWARWQDLFPPAELASLTSTDADAGRSMARRDGACVALDQGWCRLHAAHGHDVLSKACGGFPRRVASFADGSRLRIAQLACPEIARLALDPTARDGVGPPAPAGEGLRAVMARLAADAPADQRMRALTALTGSVARFAEAEKPAAAAAL
;
A
#
# COMPACT_ATOMS: atom_id res chain seq x y z
N MET A 1 -14.21 6.07 -27.36
CA MET A 1 -14.81 4.74 -27.18
C MET A 1 -13.79 3.93 -26.39
N GLU A 2 -14.05 3.78 -25.10
CA GLU A 2 -13.13 3.22 -24.10
C GLU A 2 -12.91 1.74 -24.39
N GLN A 3 -11.82 1.40 -25.08
CA GLN A 3 -11.44 0.00 -25.34
C GLN A 3 -10.66 -0.53 -24.15
N ASP A 4 -11.34 -0.66 -23.00
CA ASP A 4 -10.82 -1.43 -21.87
C ASP A 4 -10.72 -2.90 -22.33
N SER A 5 -9.52 -3.48 -22.25
CA SER A 5 -9.29 -4.86 -22.69
C SER A 5 -10.23 -5.81 -21.92
N PRO A 6 -11.03 -6.67 -22.59
CA PRO A 6 -12.06 -7.53 -21.98
C PRO A 6 -11.53 -8.63 -21.06
N ARG A 7 -10.24 -8.58 -20.66
CA ARG A 7 -9.70 -9.37 -19.55
C ARG A 7 -10.16 -8.80 -18.20
N ASN A 8 -11.46 -8.53 -18.12
CA ASN A 8 -12.18 -8.03 -16.97
C ASN A 8 -11.76 -8.85 -15.76
N GLN A 9 -11.10 -8.20 -14.82
CA GLN A 9 -10.23 -8.85 -13.86
C GLN A 9 -11.08 -9.09 -12.60
N PRO A 10 -11.67 -10.29 -12.40
CA PRO A 10 -12.72 -10.52 -11.39
C PRO A 10 -12.29 -10.12 -9.97
N VAL A 11 -10.98 -10.11 -9.72
CA VAL A 11 -10.38 -9.61 -8.48
C VAL A 11 -10.64 -8.12 -8.25
N LEU A 12 -10.43 -7.27 -9.25
CA LEU A 12 -10.59 -5.81 -9.11
C LEU A 12 -12.06 -5.41 -8.98
N ASP A 13 -12.94 -6.17 -9.63
CA ASP A 13 -14.39 -5.93 -9.58
C ASP A 13 -14.99 -6.41 -8.25
N ALA A 14 -14.47 -7.51 -7.68
CA ALA A 14 -14.86 -7.98 -6.35
C ALA A 14 -14.24 -7.16 -5.21
N PHE A 15 -13.18 -6.39 -5.46
CA PHE A 15 -12.42 -5.72 -4.41
C PHE A 15 -13.15 -4.51 -3.82
N THR A 16 -13.33 -4.55 -2.51
CA THR A 16 -13.68 -3.40 -1.66
C THR A 16 -12.72 -3.33 -0.48
N CYS A 17 -12.33 -2.12 -0.06
CA CYS A 17 -11.49 -1.96 1.13
C CYS A 17 -12.26 -2.45 2.36
N ILE A 18 -11.68 -3.39 3.10
CA ILE A 18 -12.26 -3.97 4.33
C ILE A 18 -11.99 -3.14 5.60
N GLY A 19 -11.38 -1.96 5.44
CA GLY A 19 -11.17 -0.96 6.50
C GLY A 19 -10.48 -1.54 7.74
N PRO A 20 -11.08 -1.43 8.94
CA PRO A 20 -10.47 -1.88 10.20
C PRO A 20 -10.33 -3.40 10.31
N ALA A 21 -11.02 -4.19 9.47
CA ALA A 21 -10.83 -5.64 9.44
C ALA A 21 -9.54 -6.06 8.71
N CYS A 22 -8.82 -5.10 8.11
CA CYS A 22 -7.56 -5.37 7.43
C CYS A 22 -6.46 -5.71 8.46
N GLY A 23 -5.88 -6.91 8.35
CA GLY A 23 -4.78 -7.36 9.20
C GLY A 23 -3.42 -6.69 8.91
N ASP A 24 -3.38 -5.75 7.96
CA ASP A 24 -2.19 -4.98 7.56
C ASP A 24 -2.59 -3.53 7.23
N THR A 25 -1.61 -2.65 7.00
CA THR A 25 -1.86 -1.24 6.68
C THR A 25 -1.09 -0.77 5.45
N CYS A 26 -1.78 -0.07 4.55
CA CYS A 26 -1.13 0.61 3.43
C CYS A 26 -0.49 1.95 3.82
N CYS A 27 -0.62 2.39 5.07
CA CYS A 27 -0.09 3.66 5.55
C CYS A 27 1.32 3.56 6.16
N ALA A 28 1.92 2.37 6.17
CA ALA A 28 3.28 2.13 6.64
C ALA A 28 4.30 2.15 5.48
N GLY A 29 5.52 2.59 5.74
CA GLY A 29 6.67 2.41 4.83
C GLY A 29 6.89 3.52 3.80
N TRP A 30 5.89 3.92 3.02
CA TRP A 30 6.03 4.88 1.91
C TRP A 30 5.42 6.26 2.18
N SER A 31 5.98 7.29 1.53
CA SER A 31 5.38 8.63 1.48
C SER A 31 4.37 8.70 0.33
N MET A 32 3.16 9.14 0.63
CA MET A 32 2.09 9.27 -0.37
C MET A 32 1.94 10.73 -0.79
N GLN A 33 2.01 10.97 -2.10
CA GLN A 33 1.85 12.32 -2.64
C GLN A 33 0.40 12.79 -2.52
N VAL A 34 0.26 14.10 -2.31
CA VAL A 34 -1.03 14.80 -2.29
C VAL A 34 -1.09 15.67 -3.53
N ASP A 35 -1.90 15.28 -4.50
CA ASP A 35 -2.12 16.05 -5.73
C ASP A 35 -2.87 17.37 -5.46
N ASP A 36 -2.70 18.34 -6.35
CA ASP A 36 -3.25 19.69 -6.19
C ASP A 36 -4.78 19.72 -6.10
N GLU A 37 -5.45 18.82 -6.82
CA GLU A 37 -6.90 18.69 -6.78
C GLU A 37 -7.38 18.23 -5.39
N THR A 38 -6.72 17.21 -4.84
CA THR A 38 -6.99 16.76 -3.47
C THR A 38 -6.66 17.83 -2.45
N TRP A 39 -5.56 18.55 -2.63
CA TRP A 39 -5.20 19.65 -1.74
C TRP A 39 -6.24 20.77 -1.74
N ALA A 40 -6.73 21.18 -2.91
CA ALA A 40 -7.79 22.18 -3.01
C ALA A 40 -9.05 21.73 -2.27
N ARG A 41 -9.49 20.48 -2.46
CA ARG A 41 -10.61 19.90 -1.69
C ARG A 41 -10.37 19.94 -0.18
N TRP A 42 -9.13 19.63 0.23
CA TRP A 42 -8.74 19.59 1.64
C TRP A 42 -8.72 20.97 2.30
N GLN A 43 -8.36 22.01 1.55
CA GLN A 43 -8.41 23.40 2.02
C GLN A 43 -9.81 23.85 2.44
N ASP A 44 -10.84 23.35 1.76
CA ASP A 44 -12.24 23.64 2.09
C ASP A 44 -12.79 22.71 3.20
N LEU A 45 -12.23 21.50 3.31
CA LEU A 45 -12.73 20.47 4.22
C LEU A 45 -12.14 20.53 5.63
N PHE A 46 -10.87 20.92 5.75
CA PHE A 46 -10.12 20.84 7.01
C PHE A 46 -9.64 22.23 7.46
N PRO A 47 -9.61 22.50 8.78
CA PRO A 47 -8.99 23.71 9.31
C PRO A 47 -7.50 23.81 8.92
N PRO A 48 -6.95 25.03 8.72
CA PRO A 48 -5.56 25.21 8.31
C PRO A 48 -4.54 24.51 9.23
N ALA A 49 -4.79 24.50 10.55
CA ALA A 49 -3.92 23.83 11.51
C ALA A 49 -3.91 22.30 11.33
N GLU A 50 -5.06 21.70 11.01
CA GLU A 50 -5.14 20.26 10.74
C GLU A 50 -4.44 19.93 9.42
N LEU A 51 -4.62 20.72 8.37
CA LEU A 51 -3.94 20.54 7.08
C LEU A 51 -2.42 20.58 7.19
N ALA A 52 -1.91 21.55 7.96
CA ALA A 52 -0.48 21.67 8.24
C ALA A 52 0.04 20.45 8.99
N SER A 53 -0.77 19.81 9.83
CA SER A 53 -0.39 18.57 10.52
C SER A 53 -0.48 17.32 9.64
N LEU A 54 -1.36 17.33 8.63
CA LEU A 54 -1.62 16.21 7.72
C LEU A 54 -0.58 16.08 6.61
N THR A 55 0.04 17.19 6.21
CA THR A 55 0.89 17.26 5.02
C THR A 55 2.29 17.76 5.32
N SER A 56 3.24 17.37 4.48
CA SER A 56 4.61 17.88 4.45
C SER A 56 4.90 18.37 3.03
N THR A 57 5.68 19.44 2.90
CA THR A 57 6.07 19.98 1.60
C THR A 57 7.58 19.95 1.51
N ASP A 58 8.08 19.32 0.45
CA ASP A 58 9.48 19.28 0.07
C ASP A 58 9.68 20.08 -1.22
N ALA A 59 10.80 20.79 -1.33
CA ALA A 59 11.06 21.67 -2.47
C ALA A 59 11.20 20.89 -3.80
N ASP A 60 11.74 19.67 -3.74
CA ASP A 60 12.02 18.84 -4.91
C ASP A 60 10.90 17.81 -5.16
N ALA A 61 10.28 17.30 -4.09
CA ALA A 61 9.27 16.23 -4.16
C ALA A 61 7.81 16.72 -4.09
N GLY A 62 7.57 18.00 -3.84
CA GLY A 62 6.23 18.59 -3.73
C GLY A 62 5.52 18.24 -2.42
N ARG A 63 4.17 18.24 -2.45
CA ARG A 63 3.34 17.99 -1.27
C ARG A 63 3.04 16.51 -1.08
N SER A 64 3.27 16.03 0.14
CA SER A 64 3.03 14.65 0.54
C SER A 64 2.29 14.57 1.88
N MET A 65 1.82 13.38 2.22
CA MET A 65 1.34 13.07 3.57
C MET A 65 2.49 13.19 4.57
N ALA A 66 2.26 13.89 5.67
CA ALA A 66 3.20 13.93 6.77
C ALA A 66 3.38 12.52 7.36
N ARG A 67 4.58 12.28 7.89
CA ARG A 67 4.96 10.99 8.48
C ARG A 67 5.56 11.16 9.86
N ARG A 68 5.30 10.18 10.72
CA ARG A 68 5.87 10.07 12.06
C ARG A 68 6.18 8.60 12.32
N ASP A 69 7.36 8.31 12.87
CA ASP A 69 7.79 6.96 13.26
C ASP A 69 7.62 5.90 12.15
N GLY A 70 7.88 6.28 10.90
CA GLY A 70 7.78 5.38 9.74
C GLY A 70 6.36 5.11 9.22
N ALA A 71 5.35 5.83 9.71
CA ALA A 71 3.96 5.73 9.27
C ALA A 71 3.37 7.10 8.88
N CYS A 72 2.31 7.08 8.06
CA CYS A 72 1.49 8.26 7.78
C CYS A 72 0.82 8.77 9.07
N VAL A 73 0.75 10.08 9.26
CA VAL A 73 0.06 10.70 10.41
C VAL A 73 -1.45 10.46 10.45
N ALA A 74 -2.04 10.01 9.35
CA ALA A 74 -3.45 9.62 9.27
C ALA A 74 -3.70 8.17 9.70
N LEU A 75 -2.65 7.38 9.99
CA LEU A 75 -2.80 6.03 10.50
C LEU A 75 -3.25 6.07 11.97
N ASP A 76 -4.39 5.46 12.25
CA ASP A 76 -4.94 5.31 13.59
C ASP A 76 -5.43 3.87 13.77
N GLN A 77 -4.91 3.18 14.79
CA GLN A 77 -5.26 1.78 15.11
C GLN A 77 -5.24 0.82 13.90
N GLY A 78 -4.30 1.02 12.95
CA GLY A 78 -4.16 0.18 11.75
C GLY A 78 -4.98 0.63 10.54
N TRP A 79 -5.89 1.60 10.69
CA TRP A 79 -6.74 2.11 9.61
C TRP A 79 -6.52 3.61 9.36
N CYS A 80 -6.83 4.08 8.16
CA CYS A 80 -6.68 5.50 7.81
C CYS A 80 -7.86 6.30 8.36
N ARG A 81 -7.61 7.21 9.31
CA ARG A 81 -8.66 8.05 9.93
C ARG A 81 -9.39 8.94 8.93
N LEU A 82 -8.72 9.39 7.87
CA LEU A 82 -9.35 10.19 6.82
C LEU A 82 -10.38 9.36 6.05
N HIS A 83 -9.99 8.16 5.64
CA HIS A 83 -10.89 7.22 4.97
C HIS A 83 -12.06 6.83 5.88
N ALA A 84 -11.79 6.62 7.16
CA ALA A 84 -12.81 6.28 8.15
C ALA A 84 -13.88 7.37 8.30
N ALA A 85 -13.46 8.63 8.37
CA ALA A 85 -14.36 9.75 8.64
C ALA A 85 -15.07 10.27 7.38
N HIS A 86 -14.40 10.27 6.22
CA HIS A 86 -14.88 10.96 5.01
C HIS A 86 -15.09 10.04 3.80
N GLY A 87 -14.82 8.74 3.93
CA GLY A 87 -14.93 7.80 2.82
C GLY A 87 -13.79 7.90 1.82
N HIS A 88 -13.95 7.23 0.68
CA HIS A 88 -12.88 7.05 -0.31
C HIS A 88 -12.49 8.35 -1.01
N ASP A 89 -13.46 9.23 -1.27
CA ASP A 89 -13.29 10.42 -2.13
C ASP A 89 -12.41 11.50 -1.49
N VAL A 90 -12.17 11.41 -0.18
CA VAL A 90 -11.23 12.31 0.51
C VAL A 90 -9.77 12.00 0.16
N LEU A 91 -9.47 10.79 -0.34
CA LEU A 91 -8.10 10.33 -0.50
C LEU A 91 -7.43 10.98 -1.71
N SER A 92 -6.11 11.19 -1.61
CA SER A 92 -5.32 11.62 -2.77
C SER A 92 -5.30 10.55 -3.86
N LYS A 93 -4.94 10.93 -5.09
CA LYS A 93 -4.79 9.97 -6.21
C LYS A 93 -3.84 8.82 -5.87
N ALA A 94 -2.79 9.10 -5.09
CA ALA A 94 -1.87 8.06 -4.62
C ALA A 94 -2.54 7.09 -3.63
N CYS A 95 -3.21 7.61 -2.61
CA CYS A 95 -3.88 6.82 -1.57
C CYS A 95 -5.12 6.09 -2.10
N GLY A 96 -6.01 6.78 -2.82
CA GLY A 96 -7.24 6.25 -3.39
C GLY A 96 -7.00 5.35 -4.60
N GLY A 97 -5.88 5.52 -5.30
CA GLY A 97 -5.44 4.59 -6.33
C GLY A 97 -5.19 3.20 -5.73
N PHE A 98 -4.37 3.09 -4.68
CA PHE A 98 -4.04 1.80 -4.09
C PHE A 98 -5.28 1.03 -3.62
N PRO A 99 -5.41 -0.28 -3.94
CA PRO A 99 -4.47 -1.16 -4.65
C PRO A 99 -4.72 -1.29 -6.16
N ARG A 100 -5.52 -0.39 -6.74
CA ARG A 100 -5.84 -0.32 -8.17
C ARG A 100 -4.84 0.59 -8.90
N ARG A 101 -4.13 0.07 -9.89
CA ARG A 101 -3.28 0.87 -10.77
C ARG A 101 -3.81 0.79 -12.19
N VAL A 102 -3.66 1.87 -12.94
CA VAL A 102 -3.92 1.88 -14.38
C VAL A 102 -2.64 2.29 -15.08
N ALA A 103 -2.14 1.43 -15.94
CA ALA A 103 -1.06 1.74 -16.87
C ALA A 103 -1.68 2.09 -18.23
N SER A 104 -1.29 3.22 -18.79
CA SER A 104 -1.70 3.64 -20.14
C SER A 104 -0.52 3.50 -21.09
N PHE A 105 -0.78 3.01 -22.30
CA PHE A 105 0.23 2.81 -23.34
C PHE A 105 0.06 3.83 -24.47
N ALA A 106 1.11 4.01 -25.28
CA ALA A 106 1.14 5.00 -26.37
C ALA A 106 0.10 4.73 -27.47
N ASP A 107 -0.32 3.47 -27.63
CA ASP A 107 -1.40 3.07 -28.54
C ASP A 107 -2.81 3.37 -28.00
N GLY A 108 -2.90 4.02 -26.83
CA GLY A 108 -4.15 4.34 -26.16
C GLY A 108 -4.76 3.18 -25.37
N SER A 109 -4.13 2.00 -25.37
CA SER A 109 -4.59 0.89 -24.53
C SER A 109 -4.33 1.16 -23.04
N ARG A 110 -5.17 0.59 -22.19
CA ARG A 110 -5.10 0.71 -20.73
C ARG A 110 -5.06 -0.67 -20.11
N LEU A 111 -4.21 -0.85 -19.10
CA LEU A 111 -4.12 -2.04 -18.28
C LEU A 111 -4.46 -1.70 -16.83
N ARG A 112 -5.52 -2.31 -16.32
CA ARG A 112 -5.85 -2.28 -14.89
C ARG A 112 -5.01 -3.34 -14.17
N ILE A 113 -4.43 -2.98 -13.04
CA ILE A 113 -3.50 -3.83 -12.28
C ILE A 113 -3.96 -3.86 -10.82
N ALA A 114 -4.06 -5.07 -10.26
CA ALA A 114 -4.32 -5.32 -8.85
C ALA A 114 -3.01 -5.53 -8.10
N GLN A 115 -2.69 -4.66 -7.15
CA GLN A 115 -1.45 -4.79 -6.37
C GLN A 115 -1.62 -5.78 -5.22
N LEU A 116 -0.87 -6.90 -5.26
CA LEU A 116 -0.87 -7.96 -4.23
C LEU A 116 -0.33 -7.52 -2.87
N ALA A 117 0.23 -6.31 -2.76
CA ALA A 117 0.60 -5.72 -1.48
C ALA A 117 -0.63 -5.43 -0.60
N CYS A 118 -1.84 -5.35 -1.17
CA CYS A 118 -3.06 -5.32 -0.36
C CYS A 118 -3.45 -6.75 0.01
N PRO A 119 -3.60 -7.07 1.32
CA PRO A 119 -3.93 -8.42 1.75
C PRO A 119 -5.30 -8.87 1.24
N GLU A 120 -6.25 -7.95 1.07
CA GLU A 120 -7.57 -8.28 0.51
C GLU A 120 -7.52 -8.58 -0.99
N ILE A 121 -6.72 -7.84 -1.76
CA ILE A 121 -6.44 -8.19 -3.16
C ILE A 121 -5.76 -9.55 -3.24
N ALA A 122 -4.79 -9.83 -2.38
CA ALA A 122 -4.12 -11.13 -2.34
C ALA A 122 -5.09 -12.26 -2.01
N ARG A 123 -5.99 -12.07 -1.02
CA ARG A 123 -7.03 -13.03 -0.67
C ARG A 123 -7.94 -13.31 -1.86
N LEU A 124 -8.49 -12.27 -2.48
CA LEU A 124 -9.32 -12.41 -3.68
C LEU A 124 -8.53 -13.06 -4.82
N ALA A 125 -7.25 -12.75 -5.01
CA ALA A 125 -6.42 -13.33 -6.07
C ALA A 125 -6.14 -14.83 -5.87
N LEU A 126 -5.99 -15.29 -4.62
CA LEU A 126 -5.58 -16.67 -4.30
C LEU A 126 -6.77 -17.58 -3.98
N ASP A 127 -7.91 -17.02 -3.58
CA ASP A 127 -9.14 -17.76 -3.27
C ASP A 127 -10.28 -17.36 -4.22
N PRO A 128 -10.63 -18.20 -5.22
CA PRO A 128 -11.76 -17.93 -6.11
C PRO A 128 -13.11 -17.81 -5.38
N THR A 129 -13.32 -18.59 -4.31
CA THR A 129 -14.59 -18.58 -3.56
C THR A 129 -14.84 -17.24 -2.86
N ALA A 130 -13.75 -16.55 -2.47
CA ALA A 130 -13.79 -15.22 -1.92
C ALA A 130 -14.34 -14.17 -2.90
N ARG A 131 -14.10 -14.34 -4.21
CA ARG A 131 -14.60 -13.42 -5.25
C ARG A 131 -16.11 -13.58 -5.46
N ASP A 132 -16.57 -14.82 -5.38
CA ASP A 132 -17.98 -15.16 -5.58
C ASP A 132 -18.83 -14.88 -4.33
N GLY A 133 -18.22 -14.33 -3.26
CA GLY A 133 -18.89 -14.02 -2.00
C GLY A 133 -19.23 -15.25 -1.14
N VAL A 134 -18.72 -16.43 -1.50
CA VAL A 134 -18.96 -17.71 -0.80
C VAL A 134 -17.81 -18.07 0.15
N GLY A 135 -16.65 -17.42 0.00
CA GLY A 135 -15.46 -17.65 0.80
C GLY A 135 -15.56 -17.06 2.21
N PRO A 136 -14.74 -17.56 3.16
CA PRO A 136 -14.67 -17.00 4.50
C PRO A 136 -14.31 -15.50 4.44
N PRO A 137 -14.83 -14.68 5.38
CA PRO A 137 -14.47 -13.27 5.43
C PRO A 137 -12.95 -13.12 5.57
N ALA A 138 -12.44 -11.95 5.19
CA ALA A 138 -11.03 -11.65 5.37
C ALA A 138 -10.60 -12.02 6.80
N PRO A 139 -9.51 -12.81 6.97
CA PRO A 139 -9.11 -13.23 8.29
C PRO A 139 -8.83 -11.99 9.13
N ALA A 140 -9.52 -11.85 10.26
CA ALA A 140 -9.15 -10.91 11.32
C ALA A 140 -7.84 -11.44 11.93
N GLY A 141 -6.73 -11.19 11.26
CA GLY A 141 -5.52 -11.99 11.42
C GLY A 141 -4.25 -11.17 11.37
N GLU A 142 -3.41 -11.45 12.37
CA GLU A 142 -1.98 -11.16 12.50
C GLU A 142 -1.28 -10.79 11.19
N GLY A 143 -0.67 -9.59 11.11
CA GLY A 143 0.03 -9.12 9.91
C GLY A 143 1.14 -10.08 9.47
N LEU A 144 1.54 -10.02 8.19
CA LEU A 144 2.50 -10.96 7.60
C LEU A 144 3.77 -11.11 8.45
N ARG A 145 4.28 -10.03 9.03
CA ARG A 145 5.45 -10.06 9.92
C ARG A 145 5.25 -11.00 11.11
N ALA A 146 4.07 -10.99 11.70
CA ALA A 146 3.75 -11.75 12.89
C ALA A 146 3.37 -13.21 12.53
N VAL A 147 2.69 -13.43 11.39
CA VAL A 147 2.56 -14.79 10.79
C VAL A 147 3.93 -15.41 10.53
N MET A 148 4.85 -14.64 9.93
CA MET A 148 6.21 -15.11 9.66
C MET A 148 7.00 -15.34 10.96
N ALA A 149 6.78 -14.54 12.01
CA ALA A 149 7.38 -14.77 13.32
C ALA A 149 6.87 -16.06 13.97
N ARG A 150 5.56 -16.34 13.88
CA ARG A 150 4.96 -17.58 14.37
C ARG A 150 5.46 -18.80 13.61
N LEU A 151 5.45 -18.75 12.28
CA LEU A 151 6.01 -19.81 11.44
C LEU A 151 7.50 -20.05 11.72
N ALA A 152 8.27 -19.00 12.01
CA ALA A 152 9.67 -19.14 12.42
C ALA A 152 9.82 -19.73 13.83
N ALA A 153 8.91 -19.43 14.76
CA ALA A 153 8.88 -20.01 16.10
C ALA A 153 8.51 -21.50 16.07
N ASP A 154 7.57 -21.88 15.21
CA ASP A 154 7.08 -23.25 15.02
C ASP A 154 8.02 -24.10 14.16
N ALA A 155 9.00 -23.50 13.49
CA ALA A 155 9.99 -24.23 12.72
C ALA A 155 10.84 -25.13 13.65
N PRO A 156 11.11 -26.39 13.25
CA PRO A 156 11.99 -27.28 14.02
C PRO A 156 13.38 -26.65 14.15
N ALA A 157 14.08 -26.97 15.24
CA ALA A 157 15.27 -26.24 15.70
C ALA A 157 16.38 -26.14 14.63
N ASP A 158 16.47 -27.12 13.73
CA ASP A 158 17.40 -27.19 12.60
C ASP A 158 17.05 -26.22 11.45
N GLN A 159 15.80 -25.77 11.34
CA GLN A 159 15.33 -24.83 10.31
C GLN A 159 15.19 -23.38 10.81
N ARG A 160 15.21 -23.15 12.13
CA ARG A 160 15.06 -21.81 12.74
C ARG A 160 16.07 -20.78 12.21
N MET A 161 17.34 -21.18 12.00
CA MET A 161 18.38 -20.27 11.51
C MET A 161 18.14 -19.83 10.05
N ARG A 162 17.61 -20.72 9.21
CA ARG A 162 17.27 -20.41 7.80
C ARG A 162 16.05 -19.49 7.70
N ALA A 163 15.04 -19.71 8.53
CA ALA A 163 13.86 -18.85 8.61
C ALA A 163 14.20 -17.43 9.09
N LEU A 164 15.08 -17.30 10.10
CA LEU A 164 15.57 -16.00 10.58
C LEU A 164 16.42 -15.25 9.54
N THR A 165 17.21 -15.98 8.75
CA THR A 165 18.02 -15.39 7.67
C THR A 165 17.16 -14.92 6.49
N ALA A 166 16.01 -15.55 6.23
CA ALA A 166 15.03 -15.05 5.26
C ALA A 166 14.33 -13.77 5.74
N LEU A 167 14.15 -13.61 7.06
CA LEU A 167 13.56 -12.42 7.69
C LEU A 167 14.50 -11.20 7.68
N THR A 168 15.81 -11.39 7.75
CA THR A 168 16.82 -10.31 7.76
C THR A 168 17.57 -10.15 6.43
N GLY A 169 17.59 -11.17 5.58
CA GLY A 169 18.37 -11.24 4.34
C GLY A 169 17.80 -10.45 3.17
N SER A 170 16.53 -10.03 3.21
CA SER A 170 16.00 -9.11 2.19
C SER A 170 16.49 -7.67 2.35
N VAL A 171 17.09 -7.29 3.49
CA VAL A 171 17.65 -5.94 3.67
C VAL A 171 19.07 -5.84 3.09
N ALA A 172 19.86 -6.92 3.17
CA ALA A 172 21.24 -6.94 2.69
C ALA A 172 21.36 -6.89 1.15
N ARG A 173 20.42 -7.50 0.41
CA ARG A 173 20.45 -7.52 -1.06
C ARG A 173 20.15 -6.17 -1.72
N PHE A 174 19.61 -5.19 -0.99
CA PHE A 174 19.44 -3.82 -1.51
C PHE A 174 20.59 -2.88 -1.15
N ALA A 175 21.39 -3.21 -0.12
CA ALA A 175 22.50 -2.36 0.31
C ALA A 175 23.74 -2.47 -0.62
N GLU A 176 23.88 -3.56 -1.38
CA GLU A 176 25.01 -3.74 -2.31
C GLU A 176 24.81 -3.04 -3.67
N ALA A 177 23.65 -2.42 -3.91
CA ALA A 177 23.36 -1.70 -5.16
C ALA A 177 23.80 -0.22 -5.15
N GLU A 178 24.25 0.33 -4.02
CA GLU A 178 24.80 1.70 -3.93
C GLU A 178 26.29 1.68 -3.58
N LYS A 179 27.12 1.14 -4.47
CA LYS A 179 28.55 1.45 -4.46
C LYS A 179 28.76 2.69 -5.34
N PRO A 180 29.25 3.83 -4.80
CA PRO A 180 29.50 5.00 -5.61
C PRO A 180 30.61 4.70 -6.62
N ALA A 181 30.40 5.09 -7.88
CA ALA A 181 31.43 5.11 -8.90
C ALA A 181 32.57 6.02 -8.43
N ALA A 182 33.72 5.41 -8.11
CA ALA A 182 34.94 6.15 -7.84
C ALA A 182 35.33 6.94 -9.09
N ALA A 183 35.57 8.24 -8.88
CA ALA A 183 36.12 9.16 -9.86
C ALA A 183 37.41 8.59 -10.47
N ALA A 184 37.42 8.39 -11.78
CA ALA A 184 38.63 8.17 -12.54
C ALA A 184 39.29 9.55 -12.79
N ALA A 185 40.32 9.84 -12.02
CA ALA A 185 41.33 10.84 -12.38
C ALA A 185 42.43 10.12 -13.17
N LEU A 186 42.57 10.51 -14.44
CA LEU A 186 43.82 10.72 -15.20
C LEU A 186 43.46 11.06 -16.65
#